data_AF-A0A6J2VG92-F1
#
_entry.id   AF-A0A6J2VG92-F1
#
_cell.length_a   1.000
_cell.length_b   1.000
_cell.length_c   1.000
_cell.angle_alpha   90.00
_cell.angle_beta   90.00
_cell.angle_gamma   90.00
#
_symmetry.space_group_name_H-M   'P 1'
#
loop_
_entity.id
_entity.type
_entity.pdbx_description
1 polymer ?
#
loop_
_entity_poly.entity_id
_entity_poly.type
_entity_poly.pdbx_seq_one_letter_code
_entity_poly.pdbx_strand_id
1 'polypeptide(L)'
;MSIPRKLLHILCVCLYVSAAQARIWAWMLSLPHSPPEDGSVGLRDKETETSSVPKGDLVPCEHDRACGKGFSCDRHFGRCVPLRQEGQYCRRDAQCVRGLSCMFGRCHRSIPEGQEGARCKVDRDCGASMCCARHHGEMVCKRRLALGESCFVPDGGLAFSINQICPCAESLLCRGNGEPPRRE
;
A
#
# COMPACT_ATOMS: atom_id res chain seq x y z
N MET A 1 -41.05 -46.81 -24.93
CA MET A 1 -40.80 -46.47 -23.52
C MET A 1 -41.00 -44.97 -23.35
N SER A 2 -41.97 -44.56 -22.52
CA SER A 2 -42.32 -43.14 -22.33
C SER A 2 -41.53 -42.59 -21.13
N ILE A 3 -40.69 -41.59 -21.37
CA ILE A 3 -39.88 -40.97 -20.30
C ILE A 3 -40.82 -40.17 -19.39
N PRO A 4 -40.84 -40.45 -18.07
CA PRO A 4 -41.76 -39.76 -17.17
C PRO A 4 -41.42 -38.27 -17.11
N ARG A 5 -42.45 -37.43 -17.18
CA ARG A 5 -42.38 -35.96 -17.26
C ARG A 5 -41.48 -35.33 -16.18
N LYS A 6 -41.36 -35.98 -15.01
CA LYS A 6 -40.44 -35.60 -13.92
C LYS A 6 -38.96 -35.76 -14.28
N LEU A 7 -38.59 -36.80 -15.02
CA LEU A 7 -37.22 -37.02 -15.48
C LEU A 7 -36.80 -35.99 -16.53
N LEU A 8 -37.75 -35.57 -17.39
CA LEU A 8 -37.53 -34.48 -18.34
C LEU A 8 -37.30 -33.14 -17.63
N HIS A 9 -38.06 -32.86 -16.56
CA HIS A 9 -37.85 -31.66 -15.74
C HIS A 9 -36.49 -31.69 -15.03
N ILE A 10 -36.08 -32.82 -14.46
CA ILE A 10 -34.77 -32.96 -13.80
C ILE A 10 -33.64 -32.79 -14.81
N LEU A 11 -33.72 -33.41 -15.98
CA LEU A 11 -32.73 -33.23 -17.06
C LEU A 11 -32.65 -31.78 -17.53
N CYS A 12 -33.79 -31.11 -17.64
CA CYS A 12 -33.83 -29.69 -18.02
C CYS A 12 -33.16 -28.82 -16.94
N VAL A 13 -33.47 -29.02 -15.65
CA VAL A 13 -32.82 -28.28 -14.56
C VAL A 13 -31.31 -28.54 -14.51
N CYS A 14 -30.86 -29.79 -14.69
CA CYS A 14 -29.43 -30.12 -14.72
C CYS A 14 -28.69 -29.50 -15.92
N LEU A 15 -29.33 -29.41 -17.09
CA LEU A 15 -28.80 -28.71 -18.26
C LEU A 15 -28.73 -27.19 -18.05
N TYR A 16 -29.70 -26.60 -17.35
CA TYR A 16 -29.67 -25.19 -16.97
C TYR A 16 -28.58 -24.86 -15.94
N VAL A 17 -28.33 -25.75 -14.97
CA VAL A 17 -27.28 -25.54 -13.94
C VAL A 17 -25.87 -25.71 -14.52
N SER A 18 -25.67 -26.59 -15.50
CA SER A 18 -24.38 -26.76 -16.18
C SER A 18 -24.06 -25.63 -17.19
N ALA A 19 -25.06 -24.84 -17.59
CA ALA A 19 -24.88 -23.61 -18.37
C ALA A 19 -24.55 -22.39 -17.50
N ALA A 20 -24.74 -22.46 -16.18
CA ALA A 20 -24.15 -21.49 -15.28
C ALA A 20 -22.66 -21.80 -15.15
N GLN A 21 -21.86 -21.29 -16.09
CA GLN A 21 -20.43 -21.16 -15.87
C GLN A 21 -20.26 -20.39 -14.56
N ALA A 22 -19.86 -21.10 -13.50
CA ALA A 22 -19.36 -20.50 -12.28
C ALA A 22 -18.05 -19.78 -12.63
N ARG A 23 -18.17 -18.58 -13.19
CA ARG A 23 -17.05 -17.66 -13.33
C ARG A 23 -16.83 -17.12 -11.93
N ILE A 24 -15.87 -17.71 -11.22
CA ILE A 24 -15.24 -17.02 -10.10
C ILE A 24 -14.62 -15.78 -10.73
N TRP A 25 -15.27 -14.63 -10.57
CA TRP A 25 -14.68 -13.35 -10.91
C TRP A 25 -13.50 -13.19 -9.94
N ALA A 26 -12.30 -13.54 -10.40
CA ALA A 26 -11.05 -13.49 -9.65
C ALA A 26 -10.60 -12.05 -9.34
N TRP A 27 -11.54 -11.13 -9.12
CA TRP A 27 -11.26 -9.73 -8.83
C TRP A 27 -10.63 -9.57 -7.44
N MET A 28 -10.80 -10.55 -6.54
CA MET A 28 -10.07 -10.61 -5.27
C MET A 28 -8.63 -11.14 -5.39
N LEU A 29 -8.22 -11.69 -6.54
CA LEU A 29 -6.82 -12.07 -6.83
C LEU A 29 -6.14 -11.09 -7.80
N SER A 30 -6.87 -10.10 -8.31
CA SER A 30 -6.35 -9.02 -9.14
C SER A 30 -6.02 -7.78 -8.32
N LEU A 31 -5.14 -7.91 -7.31
CA LEU A 31 -4.26 -6.80 -7.00
C LEU A 31 -3.13 -6.88 -8.04
N PRO A 32 -3.08 -5.99 -9.06
CA PRO A 32 -1.92 -5.96 -9.91
C PRO A 32 -0.75 -5.48 -9.05
N HIS A 33 0.13 -6.41 -8.65
CA HIS A 33 1.53 -6.05 -8.60
C HIS A 33 1.91 -5.77 -10.05
N SER A 34 1.86 -4.51 -10.46
CA SER A 34 2.67 -4.07 -11.58
C SER A 34 4.13 -4.17 -11.12
N PRO A 35 4.92 -5.15 -11.59
CA PRO A 35 6.36 -5.01 -11.52
C PRO A 35 6.73 -3.71 -12.25
N PRO A 36 7.82 -3.03 -11.86
CA PRO A 36 8.29 -1.87 -12.62
C PRO A 36 8.42 -2.26 -14.09
N GLU A 37 7.95 -1.40 -14.99
CA GLU A 37 8.14 -1.59 -16.43
C GLU A 37 9.63 -1.60 -16.74
N ASP A 38 10.21 -2.79 -16.86
CA ASP A 38 11.42 -2.97 -17.65
C ASP A 38 11.00 -3.07 -19.11
N GLY A 39 11.50 -2.13 -19.90
CA GLY A 39 11.21 -2.02 -21.32
C GLY A 39 11.50 -3.32 -22.08
N SER A 40 10.58 -3.65 -22.99
CA SER A 40 10.74 -4.49 -24.18
C SER A 40 11.66 -5.71 -24.08
N VAL A 41 11.09 -6.89 -23.79
CA VAL A 41 11.70 -8.18 -24.14
C VAL A 41 11.27 -8.57 -25.55
N GLY A 42 12.13 -8.33 -26.53
CA GLY A 42 12.08 -8.98 -27.83
C GLY A 42 12.83 -10.32 -27.77
N LEU A 43 12.16 -11.42 -28.13
CA LEU A 43 12.76 -12.73 -28.33
C LEU A 43 13.58 -12.74 -29.63
N ARG A 44 14.90 -12.89 -29.54
CA ARG A 44 15.70 -13.62 -30.55
C ARG A 44 17.10 -14.00 -30.03
N ASP A 45 17.53 -15.15 -30.51
CA ASP A 45 18.56 -16.04 -29.98
C ASP A 45 20.00 -15.51 -29.85
N LYS A 46 20.69 -16.14 -28.87
CA LYS A 46 22.09 -16.56 -28.83
C LYS A 46 23.22 -15.50 -28.67
N GLU A 47 23.78 -15.59 -27.47
CA GLU A 47 25.19 -15.41 -27.09
C GLU A 47 25.80 -14.00 -27.12
N THR A 48 26.08 -13.55 -25.90
CA THR A 48 27.24 -12.74 -25.50
C THR A 48 27.15 -11.24 -25.76
N GLU A 49 26.42 -10.53 -24.89
CA GLU A 49 26.76 -9.16 -24.50
C GLU A 49 26.06 -8.74 -23.18
N THR A 50 26.87 -8.72 -22.11
CA THR A 50 26.83 -7.80 -20.96
C THR A 50 25.48 -7.14 -20.59
N SER A 51 24.58 -7.89 -19.95
CA SER A 51 23.59 -7.28 -19.06
C SER A 51 24.12 -7.39 -17.63
N SER A 52 24.72 -6.30 -17.15
CA SER A 52 25.34 -6.23 -15.84
C SER A 52 24.26 -6.30 -14.75
N VAL A 53 23.86 -7.51 -14.38
CA VAL A 53 23.25 -7.76 -13.07
C VAL A 53 24.21 -7.12 -12.05
N PRO A 54 23.79 -6.09 -11.30
CA PRO A 54 24.67 -5.46 -10.33
C PRO A 54 25.16 -6.55 -9.37
N LYS A 55 26.48 -6.65 -9.21
CA LYS A 55 27.21 -7.72 -8.49
C LYS A 55 26.73 -8.03 -7.06
N GLY A 56 25.76 -7.27 -6.53
CA GLY A 56 25.18 -7.43 -5.21
C GLY A 56 23.85 -8.19 -5.14
N ASP A 57 23.08 -8.38 -6.24
CA ASP A 57 21.69 -8.86 -6.16
C ASP A 57 21.51 -10.31 -5.64
N LEU A 58 22.61 -11.08 -5.61
CA LEU A 58 22.66 -12.48 -5.19
C LEU A 58 23.42 -12.70 -3.88
N VAL A 59 23.94 -11.64 -3.25
CA VAL A 59 24.72 -11.76 -2.01
C VAL A 59 23.75 -12.00 -0.84
N PRO A 60 23.84 -13.14 -0.13
CA PRO A 60 23.02 -13.36 1.06
C PRO A 60 23.33 -12.33 2.15
N CYS A 61 22.31 -11.88 2.86
CA CYS A 61 22.47 -10.89 3.92
C CYS A 61 21.40 -11.05 5.00
N GLU A 62 21.74 -10.63 6.22
CA GLU A 62 20.79 -10.41 7.31
C GLU A 62 20.65 -8.91 7.65
N HIS A 63 21.70 -8.14 7.41
CA HIS A 63 21.81 -6.74 7.78
C HIS A 63 22.38 -5.91 6.63
N ASP A 64 22.00 -4.62 6.58
CA ASP A 64 22.40 -3.72 5.49
C ASP A 64 23.92 -3.54 5.39
N ARG A 65 24.65 -3.70 6.51
CA ARG A 65 26.13 -3.62 6.56
C ARG A 65 26.83 -4.77 5.82
N ALA A 66 26.16 -5.90 5.61
CA ALA A 66 26.68 -7.00 4.80
C ALA A 66 26.66 -6.66 3.30
N CYS A 67 25.87 -5.65 2.92
CA CYS A 67 25.77 -5.18 1.55
C CYS A 67 26.78 -4.07 1.27
N GLY A 68 27.33 -4.07 0.05
CA GLY A 68 28.23 -3.02 -0.42
C GLY A 68 27.54 -1.66 -0.61
N LYS A 69 28.33 -0.62 -0.87
CA LYS A 69 27.80 0.72 -1.19
C LYS A 69 26.81 0.66 -2.35
N GLY A 70 25.69 1.35 -2.22
CA GLY A 70 24.63 1.36 -3.24
C GLY A 70 23.64 0.20 -3.13
N PHE A 71 23.75 -0.62 -2.09
CA PHE A 71 22.84 -1.74 -1.81
C PHE A 71 22.30 -1.68 -0.38
N SER A 72 21.17 -2.35 -0.18
CA SER A 72 20.53 -2.58 1.12
C SER A 72 20.12 -4.04 1.23
N CYS A 73 19.95 -4.56 2.44
CA CYS A 73 19.55 -5.94 2.61
C CYS A 73 18.02 -6.08 2.50
N ASP A 74 17.48 -6.86 1.56
CA ASP A 74 16.07 -7.25 1.67
C ASP A 74 15.95 -8.37 2.71
N ARG A 75 15.63 -7.99 3.96
CA ARG A 75 15.49 -8.94 5.09
C ARG A 75 14.43 -10.02 4.87
N HIS A 76 13.46 -9.81 3.97
CA HIS A 76 12.46 -10.82 3.68
C HIS A 76 13.02 -11.95 2.82
N PHE A 77 13.82 -11.61 1.80
CA PHE A 77 14.45 -12.57 0.90
C PHE A 77 15.89 -12.92 1.29
N GLY A 78 16.46 -12.24 2.29
CA GLY A 78 17.83 -12.43 2.76
C GLY A 78 18.89 -12.14 1.71
N ARG A 79 18.67 -11.17 0.80
CA ARG A 79 19.60 -10.83 -0.28
C ARG A 79 19.81 -9.33 -0.42
N CYS A 80 21.02 -8.93 -0.76
CA CYS A 80 21.33 -7.53 -1.05
C CYS A 80 20.62 -7.09 -2.32
N VAL A 81 19.98 -5.93 -2.30
CA VAL A 81 19.26 -5.35 -3.45
C VAL A 81 19.73 -3.91 -3.67
N PRO A 82 19.71 -3.39 -4.92
CA PRO A 82 20.08 -2.00 -5.20
C PRO A 82 19.22 -1.02 -4.39
N LEU A 83 19.80 0.13 -4.05
CA LEU A 83 19.03 1.24 -3.50
C LEU A 83 17.99 1.75 -4.51
N ARG A 84 16.86 2.20 -3.98
CA ARG A 84 15.65 2.60 -4.70
C ARG A 84 15.62 4.12 -4.87
N GLN A 85 15.21 4.56 -6.05
CA GLN A 85 14.99 5.96 -6.40
C GLN A 85 13.60 6.44 -5.96
N GLU A 86 13.36 7.75 -6.04
CA GLU A 86 12.06 8.35 -5.74
C GLU A 86 10.91 7.67 -6.54
N GLY A 87 9.80 7.38 -5.88
CA GLY A 87 8.62 6.72 -6.44
C GLY A 87 8.68 5.19 -6.51
N GLN A 88 9.87 4.58 -6.37
CA GLN A 88 10.02 3.12 -6.38
C GLN A 88 9.55 2.49 -5.07
N TYR A 89 9.02 1.27 -5.16
CA TYR A 89 8.53 0.54 -4.00
C TYR A 89 9.66 0.21 -3.01
N CYS A 90 9.35 0.37 -1.73
CA CYS A 90 10.25 0.09 -0.63
C CYS A 90 9.47 -0.46 0.58
N ARG A 91 10.21 -1.04 1.52
CA ARG A 91 9.70 -1.53 2.80
C ARG A 91 10.37 -0.85 3.99
N ARG A 92 11.57 -0.29 3.79
CA ARG A 92 12.40 0.35 4.82
C ARG A 92 13.14 1.53 4.22
N ASP A 93 13.40 2.56 5.03
CA ASP A 93 14.15 3.75 4.58
C ASP A 93 15.53 3.40 4.04
N ALA A 94 16.19 2.40 4.64
CA ALA A 94 17.50 1.93 4.21
C ALA A 94 17.54 1.41 2.76
N GLN A 95 16.38 1.10 2.18
CA GLN A 95 16.28 0.71 0.77
C GLN A 95 16.27 1.90 -0.18
N CYS A 96 16.03 3.11 0.29
CA CYS A 96 16.00 4.30 -0.56
C CYS A 96 17.39 4.95 -0.64
N VAL A 97 17.67 5.65 -1.73
CA VAL A 97 18.87 6.50 -1.83
C VAL A 97 18.84 7.63 -0.80
N ARG A 98 20.00 8.21 -0.51
CA ARG A 98 20.15 9.28 0.49
C ARG A 98 19.24 10.47 0.18
N GLY A 99 18.57 10.98 1.22
CA GLY A 99 17.62 12.10 1.11
C GLY A 99 16.18 11.68 0.87
N LEU A 100 15.95 10.37 0.71
CA LEU A 100 14.62 9.78 0.63
C LEU A 100 14.32 8.92 1.86
N SER A 101 13.04 8.79 2.17
CA SER A 101 12.50 7.90 3.19
C SER A 101 11.39 7.04 2.58
N CYS A 102 11.21 5.84 3.11
CA CYS A 102 10.19 4.93 2.65
C CYS A 102 8.84 5.27 3.31
N MET A 103 7.99 6.02 2.62
CA MET A 103 6.68 6.45 3.14
C MET A 103 5.59 5.86 2.25
N PHE A 104 4.50 5.36 2.84
CA PHE A 104 3.36 4.82 2.09
C PHE A 104 3.75 3.72 1.07
N GLY A 105 4.81 2.96 1.37
CA GLY A 105 5.32 1.88 0.53
C GLY A 105 6.22 2.31 -0.65
N ARG A 106 6.57 3.59 -0.77
CA ARG A 106 7.45 4.10 -1.84
C ARG A 106 8.52 5.05 -1.29
N CYS A 107 9.62 5.20 -2.02
CA CYS A 107 10.64 6.17 -1.65
C CYS A 107 10.15 7.57 -1.99
N HIS A 108 10.03 8.42 -0.98
CA HIS A 108 9.63 9.82 -1.11
C HIS A 108 10.74 10.71 -0.56
N ARG A 109 10.80 11.97 -1.00
CA ARG A 109 11.66 12.97 -0.36
C ARG A 109 11.36 13.06 1.12
N SER A 110 12.41 13.06 1.93
CA SER A 110 12.27 13.24 3.36
C SER A 110 11.79 14.67 3.64
N ILE A 111 10.65 14.77 4.32
CA ILE A 111 10.08 16.05 4.76
C ILE A 111 10.75 16.42 6.09
N PRO A 112 11.26 17.65 6.24
CA PRO A 112 11.87 18.10 7.50
C PRO A 112 10.91 17.98 8.68
N GLU A 113 11.45 17.67 9.87
CA GLU A 113 10.68 17.56 11.10
C GLU A 113 9.85 18.83 11.37
N GLY A 114 8.67 18.66 11.97
CA GLY A 114 7.77 19.77 12.26
C GLY A 114 6.91 20.25 11.09
N GLN A 115 7.18 19.83 9.85
CA GLN A 115 6.40 20.22 8.67
C GLN A 115 5.26 19.24 8.36
N GLU A 116 4.26 19.70 7.60
CA GLU A 116 3.15 18.83 7.16
C GLU A 116 3.68 17.67 6.30
N GLY A 117 3.24 16.46 6.63
CA GLY A 117 3.71 15.20 6.03
C GLY A 117 4.99 14.62 6.66
N ALA A 118 5.68 15.36 7.53
CA ALA A 118 6.84 14.84 8.25
C ALA A 118 6.45 13.69 9.19
N ARG A 119 7.32 12.71 9.38
CA ARG A 119 7.07 11.64 10.36
C ARG A 119 7.09 12.19 11.79
N CYS A 120 6.21 11.67 12.62
CA CYS A 120 6.06 12.08 14.01
C CYS A 120 5.77 10.88 14.91
N LYS A 121 5.97 11.05 16.22
CA LYS A 121 5.55 10.09 17.25
C LYS A 121 4.47 10.67 18.15
N VAL A 122 4.54 11.98 18.39
CA VAL A 122 3.63 12.74 19.25
C VAL A 122 3.37 14.12 18.66
N ASP A 123 2.26 14.76 19.06
CA ASP A 123 1.84 16.07 18.52
C ASP A 123 2.92 17.16 18.61
N ARG A 124 3.75 17.14 19.66
CA ARG A 124 4.85 18.11 19.85
C ARG A 124 5.98 17.99 18.83
N ASP A 125 6.05 16.89 18.08
CA ASP A 125 7.00 16.74 16.97
C ASP A 125 6.55 17.55 15.75
N CYS A 126 5.31 18.03 15.75
CA CYS A 126 4.70 18.84 14.71
C CYS A 126 4.62 20.32 15.12
N GLY A 127 4.51 21.21 14.14
CA GLY A 127 4.24 22.64 14.36
C GLY A 127 2.90 22.92 15.08
N ALA A 128 2.75 24.15 15.58
CA ALA A 128 1.70 24.53 16.54
C ALA A 128 0.25 24.23 16.10
N SER A 129 -0.07 24.32 14.81
CA SER A 129 -1.41 24.07 14.27
C SER A 129 -1.59 22.68 13.68
N MET A 130 -0.76 21.72 14.06
CA MET A 130 -0.74 20.36 13.53
C MET A 130 -1.00 19.32 14.63
N CYS A 131 -1.23 18.08 14.22
CA CYS A 131 -1.28 16.91 15.08
C CYS A 131 -0.49 15.76 14.45
N CYS A 132 -0.11 14.79 15.27
CA CYS A 132 0.52 13.57 14.82
C CYS A 132 -0.53 12.47 14.61
N ALA A 133 -0.82 12.16 13.35
CA ALA A 133 -1.91 11.25 12.99
C ALA A 133 -1.53 10.31 11.84
N ARG A 134 -2.21 9.16 11.78
CA ARG A 134 -1.97 8.19 10.70
C ARG A 134 -2.47 8.67 9.35
N HIS A 135 -1.65 8.48 8.33
CA HIS A 135 -2.02 8.56 6.93
C HIS A 135 -1.50 7.33 6.22
N HIS A 136 -2.38 6.54 5.60
CA HIS A 136 -2.03 5.26 4.98
C HIS A 136 -1.16 4.35 5.88
N GLY A 137 -1.45 4.34 7.19
CA GLY A 137 -0.75 3.53 8.20
C GLY A 137 0.54 4.13 8.78
N GLU A 138 1.08 5.20 8.19
CA GLU A 138 2.28 5.90 8.67
C GLU A 138 1.90 7.07 9.59
N MET A 139 2.66 7.30 10.66
CA MET A 139 2.46 8.44 11.56
C MET A 139 3.11 9.70 10.97
N VAL A 140 2.29 10.70 10.64
CA VAL A 140 2.74 11.94 10.02
C VAL A 140 2.08 13.18 10.63
N CYS A 141 2.76 14.31 10.54
CA CYS A 141 2.22 15.61 10.90
C CYS A 141 1.15 16.02 9.89
N LYS A 142 -0.05 16.31 10.38
CA LYS A 142 -1.17 16.78 9.57
C LYS A 142 -1.72 18.05 10.19
N ARG A 143 -2.27 18.95 9.38
CA ARG A 143 -2.98 20.13 9.88
C ARG A 143 -4.21 19.76 10.71
N ARG A 144 -4.45 20.52 11.78
CA ARG A 144 -5.72 20.50 12.51
C ARG A 144 -6.84 21.05 11.63
N LEU A 145 -8.07 20.59 11.86
CA LEU A 145 -9.21 20.99 11.05
C LEU A 145 -9.63 22.44 11.34
N ALA A 146 -9.74 23.24 10.29
CA ALA A 146 -10.24 24.61 10.34
C ALA A 146 -11.78 24.64 10.44
N LEU A 147 -12.33 25.82 10.73
CA LEU A 147 -13.77 26.02 10.78
C LEU A 147 -14.43 25.66 9.44
N GLY A 148 -15.48 24.82 9.49
CA GLY A 148 -16.23 24.39 8.31
C GLY A 148 -15.68 23.13 7.63
N GLU A 149 -14.52 22.62 8.05
CA GLU A 149 -14.02 21.33 7.57
C GLU A 149 -14.75 20.16 8.24
N SER A 150 -14.92 19.06 7.49
CA SER A 150 -15.58 17.88 8.00
C SER A 150 -14.71 17.15 9.02
N CYS A 151 -15.27 16.93 10.20
CA CYS A 151 -14.66 16.13 11.26
C CYS A 151 -15.44 14.81 11.38
N PHE A 152 -14.73 13.70 11.48
CA PHE A 152 -15.32 12.39 11.70
C PHE A 152 -14.34 11.54 12.51
N VAL A 153 -14.84 10.90 13.56
CA VAL A 153 -14.05 9.97 14.37
C VAL A 153 -14.77 8.62 14.30
N PRO A 154 -14.24 7.64 13.54
CA PRO A 154 -14.78 6.29 13.56
C PRO A 154 -14.71 5.71 14.97
N ASP A 155 -15.71 4.90 15.35
CA ASP A 155 -15.71 4.19 16.64
C ASP A 155 -14.49 3.25 16.81
N GLY A 156 -13.87 2.83 15.70
CA GLY A 156 -12.64 2.05 15.68
C GLY A 156 -12.42 1.26 14.39
N GLY A 157 -11.73 0.13 14.50
CA GLY A 157 -11.48 -0.79 13.39
C GLY A 157 -10.35 -0.36 12.45
N LEU A 158 -10.23 -1.07 11.32
CA LEU A 158 -9.15 -0.85 10.35
C LEU A 158 -9.19 0.56 9.74
N ALA A 159 -10.39 1.13 9.59
CA ALA A 159 -10.57 2.49 9.11
C ALA A 159 -9.86 3.52 10.02
N PHE A 160 -9.99 3.38 11.34
CA PHE A 160 -9.31 4.23 12.32
C PHE A 160 -7.80 3.95 12.41
N SER A 161 -7.38 2.69 12.20
CA SER A 161 -5.98 2.29 12.30
C SER A 161 -5.13 2.65 11.08
N ILE A 162 -5.73 2.91 9.90
CA ILE A 162 -4.99 3.30 8.69
C ILE A 162 -4.99 4.82 8.51
N ASN A 163 -6.13 5.48 8.70
CA ASN A 163 -6.28 6.90 8.44
C ASN A 163 -6.95 7.59 9.62
N GLN A 164 -6.22 8.49 10.26
CA GLN A 164 -6.72 9.29 11.38
C GLN A 164 -6.88 10.73 10.93
N ILE A 165 -7.98 11.34 11.35
CA ILE A 165 -8.25 12.76 11.14
C ILE A 165 -7.71 13.52 12.36
N CYS A 166 -7.06 14.66 12.14
CA CYS A 166 -6.63 15.49 13.25
C CYS A 166 -7.84 16.07 14.01
N PRO A 167 -7.70 16.37 15.30
CA PRO A 167 -8.70 17.15 16.00
C PRO A 167 -8.90 18.51 15.31
N CYS A 168 -10.05 19.13 15.59
CA CYS A 168 -10.27 20.50 15.20
C CYS A 168 -9.21 21.44 15.81
N ALA A 169 -9.04 22.60 15.18
CA ALA A 169 -8.20 23.66 15.71
C ALA A 169 -8.63 24.03 17.14
N GLU A 170 -7.74 24.67 17.88
CA GLU A 170 -8.03 25.11 19.24
C GLU A 170 -9.35 25.90 19.30
N SER A 171 -10.13 25.69 20.35
CA SER A 171 -11.48 26.23 20.57
C SER A 171 -12.60 25.74 19.63
N LEU A 172 -12.32 24.87 18.65
CA LEU A 172 -13.34 24.25 17.82
C LEU A 172 -13.76 22.87 18.34
N LEU A 173 -15.05 22.57 18.24
CA LEU A 173 -15.62 21.27 18.61
C LEU A 173 -16.25 20.60 17.39
N CYS A 174 -15.99 19.31 17.23
CA CYS A 174 -16.65 18.51 16.22
C CYS A 174 -18.11 18.27 16.62
N ARG A 175 -19.06 18.76 15.82
CA ARG A 175 -20.50 18.59 16.05
C ARG A 175 -21.12 17.84 14.89
N GLY A 176 -21.75 16.70 15.17
CA GLY A 176 -22.58 16.01 14.19
C GLY A 176 -23.92 16.74 14.00
N ASN A 177 -24.54 16.61 12.83
CA ASN A 177 -25.89 17.13 12.56
C ASN A 177 -27.01 16.37 13.32
N GLY A 178 -26.68 15.52 14.29
CA GLY A 178 -27.65 14.73 15.05
C GLY A 178 -28.14 13.46 14.36
N GLU A 179 -27.68 13.15 13.15
CA GLU A 179 -27.99 11.87 12.49
C GLU A 179 -26.96 10.80 12.89
N PRO A 180 -27.40 9.62 13.38
CA PRO A 180 -26.50 8.50 13.61
C PRO A 180 -25.87 8.06 12.29
N PRO A 181 -24.59 7.62 12.28
CA PRO A 181 -23.94 7.14 11.07
C PRO A 181 -24.75 5.96 10.49
N ARG A 182 -25.26 6.14 9.26
CA ARG A 182 -25.95 5.08 8.53
C ARG A 182 -24.92 3.99 8.24
N ARG A 183 -25.10 2.83 8.89
CA ARG A 183 -24.30 1.63 8.61
C ARG A 183 -24.71 1.11 7.23
N GLU A 184 -23.75 1.07 6.31
CA GLU A 184 -23.81 0.28 5.07
C GLU A 184 -22.93 -0.96 5.23
#